data_AF-A0A1L9S551-F1
#
_entry.id   AF-A0A1L9S551-F1
#
_cell.length_a   1.000
_cell.length_b   1.000
_cell.length_c   1.000
_cell.angle_alpha   90.00
_cell.angle_beta   90.00
_cell.angle_gamma   90.00
#
_symmetry.space_group_name_H-M   'P 1'
#
loop_
_entity.id
_entity.type
_entity.pdbx_description
1 polymer ?
#
loop_
_entity_poly.entity_id
_entity_poly.type
_entity_poly.pdbx_seq_one_letter_code
_entity_poly.pdbx_strand_id
1 'polypeptide(L)'
;MALLVEIKNVLITSSKDVATPKNTWCSMLCSDATAEYQCGWLSQVEYYDRLADGFGVASEAVKTAFETVHRTLAVDEAVVAAIVQAKARDGQLRVLAVANLSSDEVAMVRALPLDCGMFEDVFISSELGMRKPELRFYRHVPDAVGRTPHELILLDR
;
A
#
# COMPACT_ATOMS: atom_id res chain seq x y z
N MET A 1 -18.91 9.83 -9.96
CA MET A 1 -18.40 9.36 -8.65
C MET A 1 -17.16 8.51 -8.89
N ALA A 2 -16.18 8.53 -7.99
CA ALA A 2 -15.03 7.65 -8.08
C ALA A 2 -14.72 6.98 -6.73
N LEU A 3 -14.26 5.74 -6.80
CA LEU A 3 -13.81 4.95 -5.66
C LEU A 3 -12.28 4.93 -5.66
N LEU A 4 -11.65 5.45 -4.61
CA LEU A 4 -10.23 5.32 -4.34
C LEU A 4 -10.03 4.10 -3.44
N VAL A 5 -9.41 3.06 -3.97
CA VAL A 5 -9.22 1.79 -3.28
C VAL A 5 -7.77 1.67 -2.84
N GLU A 6 -7.52 1.53 -1.55
CA GLU A 6 -6.20 1.11 -1.07
C GLU A 6 -5.88 -0.30 -1.60
N ILE A 7 -4.68 -0.52 -2.12
CA ILE A 7 -4.29 -1.86 -2.58
C ILE A 7 -3.97 -2.77 -1.39
N LYS A 8 -3.10 -2.34 -0.49
CA LYS A 8 -2.61 -3.10 0.65
C LYS A 8 -3.64 -3.14 1.78
N ASN A 9 -3.95 -4.31 2.33
CA ASN A 9 -4.96 -4.54 3.38
C ASN A 9 -6.44 -4.48 2.95
N VAL A 10 -6.76 -4.00 1.74
CA VAL A 10 -8.12 -4.09 1.17
C VAL A 10 -8.16 -5.10 0.03
N LEU A 11 -7.31 -4.96 -0.99
CA LEU A 11 -7.26 -5.89 -2.13
C LEU A 11 -6.26 -7.01 -1.94
N ILE A 12 -5.25 -6.77 -1.10
CA ILE A 12 -4.19 -7.72 -0.81
C ILE A 12 -4.16 -7.99 0.69
N THR A 13 -4.07 -9.28 1.02
CA THR A 13 -3.88 -9.77 2.38
C THR A 13 -2.48 -10.31 2.56
N SER A 14 -2.00 -10.33 3.80
CA SER A 14 -0.76 -10.98 4.19
C SER A 14 -0.90 -11.57 5.59
N SER A 15 -0.03 -12.51 5.92
CA SER A 15 0.10 -13.00 7.29
C SER A 15 0.60 -11.89 8.22
N LYS A 16 0.17 -11.96 9.48
CA LYS A 16 0.70 -11.16 10.59
C LYS A 16 1.58 -12.00 11.53
N ASP A 17 1.83 -13.26 11.14
CA ASP A 17 2.63 -14.22 11.90
C ASP A 17 4.11 -14.04 11.58
N VAL A 18 4.68 -12.97 12.14
CA VAL A 18 6.11 -12.71 12.10
C VAL A 18 6.71 -13.01 13.46
N ALA A 19 7.97 -13.48 13.49
CA ALA A 19 8.66 -13.78 14.74
C ALA A 19 8.89 -12.53 15.62
N THR A 20 8.91 -11.33 15.00
CA THR A 20 9.07 -10.06 15.71
C THR A 20 7.87 -9.78 16.62
N PRO A 21 8.07 -9.37 17.88
CA PRO A 21 6.97 -9.03 18.79
C PRO A 21 6.00 -8.03 18.16
N LYS A 22 4.69 -8.27 18.31
CA LYS A 22 3.63 -7.49 17.64
C LYS A 22 3.79 -5.98 17.80
N ASN A 23 4.07 -5.49 19.00
CA ASN A 23 4.21 -4.06 19.26
C ASN A 23 5.43 -3.47 18.55
N THR A 24 6.55 -4.21 18.51
CA THR A 24 7.75 -3.81 17.76
C THR A 24 7.47 -3.78 16.28
N TRP A 25 6.83 -4.82 15.73
CA TRP A 25 6.45 -4.86 14.32
C TRP A 25 5.53 -3.71 13.93
N CYS A 26 4.47 -3.45 14.71
CA CYS A 26 3.59 -2.30 14.48
C CYS A 26 4.34 -0.97 14.56
N SER A 27 5.28 -0.83 15.50
CA SER A 27 6.07 0.40 15.66
C SER A 27 7.03 0.61 14.50
N MET A 28 7.64 -0.46 13.97
CA MET A 28 8.45 -0.41 12.75
C MET A 28 7.63 0.14 11.59
N LEU A 29 6.47 -0.46 11.31
CA LEU A 29 5.59 -0.05 10.20
C LEU A 29 5.05 1.39 10.31
N CYS A 30 5.04 1.97 11.52
CA CYS A 30 4.62 3.34 11.78
C CYS A 30 5.79 4.34 11.94
N SER A 31 7.03 3.89 11.73
CA SER A 31 8.23 4.72 11.89
C SER A 31 8.46 5.66 10.70
N ASP A 32 9.26 6.71 10.94
CA ASP A 32 9.71 7.61 9.88
C ASP A 32 10.51 6.87 8.80
N ALA A 33 11.32 5.88 9.18
CA ALA A 33 12.06 5.06 8.22
C ALA A 33 11.12 4.32 7.24
N THR A 34 9.98 3.81 7.72
CA THR A 34 8.97 3.21 6.84
C THR A 34 8.31 4.24 5.95
N ALA A 35 8.01 5.43 6.48
CA ALA A 35 7.43 6.51 5.67
C ALA A 35 8.39 6.95 4.54
N GLU A 36 9.67 7.14 4.85
CA GLU A 36 10.70 7.50 3.87
C GLU A 36 10.92 6.39 2.83
N TYR A 37 10.96 5.12 3.24
CA TYR A 37 11.07 3.99 2.32
C TYR A 37 9.87 3.90 1.37
N GLN A 38 8.65 4.06 1.90
CA GLN A 38 7.44 4.07 1.08
C GLN A 38 7.33 5.30 0.18
N CYS A 39 7.97 6.42 0.52
CA CYS A 39 8.08 7.59 -0.35
C CYS A 39 9.26 7.50 -1.33
N GLY A 40 9.99 6.38 -1.37
CA GLY A 40 11.10 6.15 -2.30
C GLY A 40 12.39 6.90 -1.93
N TRP A 41 12.53 7.35 -0.68
CA TRP A 41 13.70 8.12 -0.22
C TRP A 41 14.80 7.25 0.40
N LEU A 42 14.49 5.98 0.69
CA LEU A 42 15.45 4.99 1.17
C LEU A 42 15.47 3.79 0.21
N SER A 43 16.64 3.17 0.09
CA SER A 43 16.75 1.80 -0.40
C SER A 43 16.27 0.79 0.65
N GLN A 44 15.99 -0.45 0.24
CA GLN A 44 15.62 -1.51 1.18
C GLN A 44 16.71 -1.80 2.22
N VAL A 45 17.98 -1.74 1.80
CA VAL A 45 19.12 -1.98 2.71
C VAL A 45 19.15 -0.91 3.79
N GLU A 46 19.11 0.37 3.41
CA GLU A 46 19.07 1.49 4.36
C GLU A 46 17.84 1.44 5.27
N TYR A 47 16.68 1.04 4.72
CA TYR A 47 15.47 0.87 5.48
C TYR A 47 15.60 -0.22 6.56
N TYR A 48 16.10 -1.40 6.20
CA TYR A 48 16.27 -2.50 7.15
C TYR A 48 17.32 -2.19 8.21
N ASP A 49 18.43 -1.56 7.83
CA ASP A 49 19.46 -1.13 8.78
C ASP A 49 18.91 -0.10 9.77
N ARG A 50 18.16 0.90 9.30
CA ARG A 50 17.50 1.87 10.18
C ARG A 50 16.48 1.25 11.12
N LEU A 51 15.73 0.25 10.68
CA LEU A 51 14.82 -0.48 11.56
C LEU A 51 15.57 -1.33 12.59
N ALA A 52 16.67 -1.98 12.18
CA ALA A 52 17.48 -2.79 13.09
C ALA A 52 18.06 -1.93 14.21
N ASP A 53 18.71 -0.82 13.85
CA ASP A 53 19.32 0.12 14.78
C ASP A 53 18.25 0.81 15.67
N GLY A 54 17.19 1.32 15.06
CA GLY A 54 16.16 2.10 15.77
C GLY A 54 15.33 1.29 16.77
N PHE A 55 15.21 -0.02 16.57
CA PHE A 55 14.43 -0.91 17.44
C PHE A 55 15.27 -1.90 18.24
N GLY A 56 16.61 -1.84 18.12
CA GLY A 56 17.53 -2.70 18.87
C GLY A 56 17.37 -4.19 18.53
N VAL A 57 17.13 -4.50 17.26
CA VAL A 57 16.97 -5.88 16.76
C VAL A 57 18.04 -6.20 15.72
N ALA A 58 18.30 -7.49 15.48
CA ALA A 58 19.22 -7.90 14.41
C ALA A 58 18.64 -7.59 13.02
N SER A 59 19.46 -7.08 12.08
CA SER A 59 19.02 -6.82 10.69
C SER A 59 18.46 -8.07 10.02
N GLU A 60 18.99 -9.25 10.32
CA GLU A 60 18.47 -10.52 9.80
C GLU A 60 17.04 -10.82 10.30
N ALA A 61 16.70 -10.41 11.53
CA ALA A 61 15.36 -10.56 12.07
C ALA A 61 14.36 -9.62 11.36
N VAL A 62 14.78 -8.38 11.05
CA VAL A 62 13.99 -7.43 10.25
C VAL A 62 13.71 -8.02 8.88
N LYS A 63 14.78 -8.43 8.18
CA LYS A 63 14.69 -9.03 6.85
C LYS A 63 13.76 -10.24 6.83
N THR A 64 13.96 -11.19 7.75
CA THR A 64 13.13 -12.40 7.87
C THR A 64 11.65 -12.06 8.11
N ALA A 65 11.36 -11.02 8.92
CA ALA A 65 9.99 -10.59 9.17
C ALA A 65 9.31 -10.05 7.90
N PHE A 66 9.98 -9.18 7.14
CA PHE A 66 9.45 -8.68 5.87
C PHE A 66 9.31 -9.80 4.82
N GLU A 67 10.30 -10.68 4.68
CA GLU A 67 10.22 -11.84 3.77
C GLU A 67 9.05 -12.76 4.11
N THR A 68 8.78 -12.98 5.40
CA THR A 68 7.64 -13.77 5.87
C THR A 68 6.33 -13.15 5.42
N VAL A 69 6.17 -11.83 5.59
CA VAL A 69 4.98 -11.10 5.13
C VAL A 69 4.85 -11.18 3.60
N HIS A 70 5.93 -10.88 2.87
CA HIS A 70 5.93 -10.86 1.40
C HIS A 70 5.56 -12.22 0.80
N ARG A 71 6.06 -13.33 1.37
CA ARG A 71 5.75 -14.68 0.91
C ARG A 71 4.26 -15.06 1.07
N THR A 72 3.54 -14.34 1.92
CA THR A 72 2.13 -14.60 2.22
C THR A 72 1.18 -13.63 1.55
N LEU A 73 1.69 -12.77 0.65
CA LEU A 73 0.84 -11.86 -0.12
C LEU A 73 -0.13 -12.66 -0.99
N ALA A 74 -1.42 -12.35 -0.86
CA ALA A 74 -2.49 -12.96 -1.63
C ALA A 74 -3.57 -11.93 -1.96
N VAL A 75 -4.15 -12.04 -3.16
CA VAL A 75 -5.28 -11.20 -3.57
C VAL A 75 -6.54 -11.65 -2.82
N ASP A 76 -7.30 -10.69 -2.30
CA ASP A 76 -8.65 -10.93 -1.80
C ASP A 76 -9.62 -10.94 -2.99
N GLU A 77 -9.78 -12.11 -3.59
CA GLU A 77 -10.63 -12.30 -4.78
C GLU A 77 -12.08 -11.89 -4.54
N ALA A 78 -12.59 -12.01 -3.32
CA ALA A 78 -13.96 -11.63 -2.98
C ALA A 78 -14.14 -10.10 -3.03
N VAL A 79 -13.18 -9.34 -2.50
CA VAL A 79 -13.21 -7.87 -2.56
C VAL A 79 -13.04 -7.39 -4.00
N VAL A 80 -12.11 -7.98 -4.75
CA VAL A 80 -11.91 -7.66 -6.18
C VAL A 80 -13.20 -7.90 -6.97
N ALA A 81 -13.83 -9.06 -6.81
CA ALA A 81 -15.08 -9.39 -7.49
C ALA A 81 -16.20 -8.39 -7.14
N ALA A 82 -16.30 -7.96 -5.87
CA ALA A 82 -17.29 -6.99 -5.44
C ALA A 82 -17.10 -5.61 -6.11
N ILE A 83 -15.85 -5.14 -6.24
CA ILE A 83 -15.53 -3.87 -6.91
C ILE A 83 -15.83 -3.95 -8.41
N VAL A 84 -15.44 -5.05 -9.06
CA VAL A 84 -15.75 -5.29 -10.48
C VAL A 84 -17.27 -5.31 -10.72
N GLN A 85 -18.03 -5.98 -9.85
CA GLN A 85 -19.49 -5.99 -9.93
C GLN A 85 -20.10 -4.61 -9.69
N ALA A 86 -19.57 -3.82 -8.75
CA ALA A 86 -20.03 -2.45 -8.51
C ALA A 86 -19.81 -1.56 -9.74
N LYS A 87 -18.62 -1.64 -10.36
CA LYS A 87 -18.30 -0.94 -11.62
C LYS A 87 -19.19 -1.39 -12.79
N ALA A 88 -19.54 -2.67 -12.85
CA ALA A 88 -20.45 -3.18 -13.90
C ALA A 88 -21.90 -2.69 -13.72
N ARG A 89 -22.36 -2.48 -12.49
CA ARG A 89 -23.71 -1.97 -12.18
C ARG A 89 -23.84 -0.48 -12.42
N ASP A 90 -22.78 0.28 -12.12
CA ASP A 90 -22.70 1.71 -12.38
C ASP A 90 -21.61 1.96 -13.43
N GLY A 91 -22.00 2.01 -14.70
CA GLY A 91 -21.08 2.24 -15.82
C GLY A 91 -20.37 3.61 -15.81
N GLN A 92 -20.69 4.48 -14.84
CA GLN A 92 -19.99 5.76 -14.61
C GLN A 92 -19.06 5.72 -13.38
N LEU A 93 -19.05 4.62 -12.62
CA LEU A 93 -18.17 4.46 -11.47
C LEU A 93 -16.72 4.27 -11.94
N ARG A 94 -15.91 5.29 -11.66
CA ARG A 94 -14.46 5.24 -11.85
C ARG A 94 -13.83 4.54 -10.65
N VAL A 95 -12.90 3.62 -10.90
CA VAL A 95 -12.15 2.95 -9.83
C VAL A 95 -10.68 3.33 -9.97
N LEU A 96 -10.12 3.91 -8.91
CA LEU A 96 -8.74 4.37 -8.81
C LEU A 96 -8.05 3.56 -7.72
N ALA A 97 -6.78 3.22 -7.91
CA ALA A 97 -5.99 2.57 -6.88
C ALA A 97 -5.06 3.57 -6.19
N VAL A 98 -4.90 3.43 -4.89
CA VAL A 98 -3.90 4.15 -4.10
C VAL A 98 -3.11 3.15 -3.28
N ALA A 99 -1.81 3.35 -3.09
CA ALA A 99 -1.07 2.47 -2.20
C ALA A 99 0.18 3.13 -1.62
N ASN A 100 0.40 2.90 -0.32
CA ASN A 100 1.67 3.17 0.32
C ASN A 100 2.62 1.98 0.10
N LEU A 101 3.34 1.96 -1.03
CA LEU A 101 4.27 0.90 -1.41
C LEU A 101 5.64 1.51 -1.74
N SER A 102 6.69 0.85 -1.27
CA SER A 102 8.04 1.06 -1.78
C SER A 102 8.19 0.53 -3.22
N SER A 103 9.26 0.94 -3.91
CA SER A 103 9.55 0.45 -5.27
C SER A 103 9.72 -1.08 -5.34
N ASP A 104 10.28 -1.70 -4.30
CA ASP A 104 10.42 -3.17 -4.25
C ASP A 104 9.06 -3.86 -4.06
N GLU A 105 8.21 -3.32 -3.18
CA GLU A 105 6.86 -3.87 -2.97
C GLU A 105 5.97 -3.73 -4.21
N VAL A 106 6.15 -2.68 -5.03
CA VAL A 106 5.44 -2.54 -6.31
C VAL A 106 5.70 -3.73 -7.22
N ALA A 107 6.95 -4.18 -7.34
CA ALA A 107 7.29 -5.34 -8.17
C ALA A 107 6.61 -6.61 -7.64
N MET A 108 6.56 -6.80 -6.32
CA MET A 108 5.90 -7.95 -5.70
C MET A 108 4.38 -7.93 -5.94
N VAL A 109 3.74 -6.77 -5.77
CA VAL A 109 2.30 -6.62 -6.00
C VAL A 109 1.93 -6.85 -7.47
N ARG A 110 2.75 -6.36 -8.41
CA ARG A 110 2.54 -6.58 -9.85
C ARG A 110 2.69 -8.05 -10.26
N ALA A 111 3.37 -8.87 -9.47
CA ALA A 111 3.50 -10.30 -9.72
C ALA A 111 2.28 -11.12 -9.23
N LEU A 112 1.38 -10.52 -8.46
CA LEU A 112 0.15 -11.16 -8.01
C LEU A 112 -0.89 -11.23 -9.16
N PRO A 113 -1.81 -12.20 -9.12
CA PRO A 113 -2.90 -12.30 -10.10
C PRO A 113 -4.02 -11.26 -9.85
N LEU A 114 -3.65 -10.00 -9.66
CA LEU A 114 -4.58 -8.88 -9.53
C LEU A 114 -4.80 -8.24 -10.89
N ASP A 115 -6.04 -8.24 -11.37
CA ASP A 115 -6.39 -7.54 -12.62
C ASP A 115 -6.28 -6.03 -12.43
N CYS A 116 -5.12 -5.48 -12.81
CA CYS A 116 -4.87 -4.04 -12.74
C CYS A 116 -5.70 -3.26 -13.78
N GLY A 117 -6.30 -3.92 -14.77
CA GLY A 117 -7.15 -3.29 -15.79
C GLY A 117 -8.47 -2.74 -15.25
N MET A 118 -8.88 -3.12 -14.03
CA MET A 118 -10.06 -2.54 -13.39
C MET A 118 -9.85 -1.09 -12.95
N PHE A 119 -8.59 -0.69 -12.73
CA PHE A 119 -8.23 0.66 -12.33
C PHE A 119 -8.05 1.57 -13.53
N GLU A 120 -8.54 2.80 -13.41
CA GLU A 120 -8.29 3.82 -14.42
C GLU A 120 -6.96 4.53 -14.19
N ASP A 121 -6.61 4.78 -12.94
CA ASP A 121 -5.31 5.31 -12.53
C ASP A 121 -4.86 4.62 -11.24
N VAL A 122 -3.53 4.59 -11.03
CA VAL A 122 -2.88 3.99 -9.86
C VAL A 122 -1.88 4.99 -9.29
N PHE A 123 -2.03 5.32 -8.01
CA PHE A 123 -1.20 6.29 -7.30
C PHE A 123 -0.35 5.59 -6.23
N ILE A 124 0.95 5.48 -6.48
CA ILE A 124 1.90 4.80 -5.59
C ILE A 124 2.78 5.80 -4.86
N SER A 125 2.92 5.65 -3.54
CA SER A 125 3.67 6.61 -2.73
C SER A 125 5.14 6.77 -3.12
N SER A 126 5.81 5.70 -3.56
CA SER A 126 7.22 5.73 -3.94
C SER A 126 7.47 6.52 -5.22
N GLU A 127 6.49 6.56 -6.11
CA GLU A 127 6.53 7.33 -7.36
C GLU A 127 6.19 8.81 -7.11
N LEU A 128 5.30 9.07 -6.15
CA LEU A 128 4.81 10.42 -5.84
C LEU A 128 5.69 11.19 -4.84
N GLY A 129 6.56 10.50 -4.09
CA GLY A 129 7.34 11.10 -3.00
C GLY A 129 6.47 11.62 -1.85
N MET A 130 5.24 11.10 -1.73
CA MET A 130 4.24 11.44 -0.71
C MET A 130 3.33 10.25 -0.45
N ARG A 131 2.76 10.17 0.75
CA ARG A 131 1.97 8.99 1.17
C ARG A 131 0.76 9.36 1.98
N LYS A 132 -0.19 8.42 2.12
CA LYS A 132 -1.24 8.55 3.15
C LYS A 132 -0.62 8.38 4.55
N PRO A 133 -1.11 9.08 5.60
CA PRO A 133 -2.24 10.02 5.60
C PRO A 133 -1.82 11.49 5.44
N GLU A 134 -0.73 11.81 4.74
CA GLU A 134 -0.28 13.20 4.58
C GLU A 134 -1.32 14.02 3.81
N LEU A 135 -1.61 15.24 4.29
CA LEU A 135 -2.61 16.11 3.66
C LEU A 135 -2.31 16.40 2.18
N ARG A 136 -1.03 16.46 1.80
CA ARG A 136 -0.62 16.67 0.41
C ARG A 136 -1.08 15.54 -0.52
N PHE A 137 -1.14 14.30 -0.04
CA PHE A 137 -1.65 13.16 -0.82
C PHE A 137 -3.13 13.33 -1.14
N TYR A 138 -3.93 13.67 -0.12
CA TYR A 138 -5.39 13.86 -0.28
C TYR A 138 -5.77 15.13 -1.05
N ARG A 139 -4.82 16.05 -1.29
CA ARG A 139 -4.99 17.16 -2.23
C ARG A 139 -4.59 16.76 -3.65
N HIS A 140 -3.46 16.07 -3.77
CA HIS A 140 -2.89 15.66 -5.05
C HIS A 140 -3.81 14.73 -5.84
N VAL A 141 -4.35 13.67 -5.22
CA VAL A 141 -5.14 12.67 -5.97
C VAL A 141 -6.41 13.26 -6.58
N PRO A 142 -7.28 13.98 -5.84
CA PRO A 142 -8.46 14.62 -6.43
C PRO A 142 -8.11 15.59 -7.56
N ASP A 143 -7.08 16.43 -7.36
CA ASP A 143 -6.61 17.40 -8.37
C ASP A 143 -6.14 16.68 -9.64
N ALA A 144 -5.38 15.58 -9.50
CA ALA A 144 -4.86 14.79 -10.62
C ALA A 144 -5.96 14.15 -11.48
N VAL A 145 -7.08 13.76 -10.87
CA VAL A 145 -8.21 13.14 -11.60
C VAL A 145 -9.33 14.13 -11.94
N GLY A 146 -9.15 15.42 -11.66
CA GLY A 146 -10.12 16.48 -11.93
C GLY A 146 -11.42 16.30 -11.14
N ARG A 147 -11.32 15.86 -9.88
CA ARG A 147 -12.47 15.62 -8.99
C ARG A 147 -12.37 16.44 -7.72
N THR A 148 -13.53 16.76 -7.18
CA THR A 148 -13.65 17.34 -5.85
C THR A 148 -13.75 16.24 -4.78
N PRO A 149 -13.36 16.48 -3.52
CA PRO A 149 -13.42 15.46 -2.47
C PRO A 149 -14.81 14.83 -2.24
N HIS A 150 -15.90 15.57 -2.50
CA HIS A 150 -17.26 15.07 -2.32
C HIS A 150 -17.73 14.11 -3.44
N GLU A 151 -16.96 13.99 -4.53
CA GLU A 151 -17.21 13.03 -5.60
C GLU A 151 -16.44 11.71 -5.41
N LEU A 152 -15.66 11.61 -4.33
CA LEU A 152 -14.73 10.51 -4.04
C LEU A 152 -15.15 9.73 -2.80
N ILE A 153 -15.07 8.41 -2.89
CA ILE A 153 -15.17 7.50 -1.75
C ILE A 153 -13.81 6.85 -1.55
N LEU A 154 -13.22 6.95 -0.36
CA LEU A 154 -11.99 6.26 0.00
C LEU A 154 -12.32 4.94 0.72
N LEU A 155 -11.80 3.84 0.21
CA LEU A 155 -11.82 2.53 0.85
C LEU A 155 -10.41 2.20 1.36
N ASP A 156 -10.21 2.24 2.67
CA ASP A 156 -8.92 2.07 3.35
C ASP A 156 -9.11 1.27 4.66
N ARG A 157 -8.09 0.52 5.11
CA ARG A 157 -8.17 -0.38 6.28
C ARG A 157 -6.94 -0.34 7.18
#